data_AF-A0AAD6DM40-F1
#
_entry.id   AF-A0AAD6DM40-F1
#
_cell.length_a   1.000
_cell.length_b   1.000
_cell.length_c   1.000
_cell.angle_alpha   90.00
_cell.angle_beta   90.00
_cell.angle_gamma   90.00
#
_symmetry.space_group_name_H-M   'P 1'
#
loop_
_entity.id
_entity.type
_entity.pdbx_description
1 polymer ?
#
loop_
_entity_poly.entity_id
_entity_poly.type
_entity_poly.pdbx_seq_one_letter_code
_entity_poly.pdbx_strand_id
1 'polypeptide(L)'
;MKEQECQLNSFRRALNRNQLDKYLHSLPRDLDETYERMLFDIDETYVEDVRRILTVLSFAIRPLTVSELIDAHAMELGESPYLDRDGRSYEQDDLVYICLGLIEIVETDNDDGQTISTARIAHFSVQEYLQSDRIRRQKAEGFAIDIGSANTELAQICLAYLLHPTLSGGILDKVKLRDFPLAQFAAIHWYHYYQLSQEGKLKAEKLLLRIFQNETNSFVTWARLHAIDLPWKRDVSFERRVDEISSPIHIESSQASLLSSRNVVHLCL
;
A
#
# COMPACT_ATOMS: atom_id res chain seq x y z
N MET A 1 -21.60 7.40 -0.68
CA MET A 1 -22.78 8.24 -1.06
C MET A 1 -23.08 8.25 -2.56
N LYS A 2 -22.08 8.24 -3.48
CA LYS A 2 -22.33 8.31 -4.93
C LYS A 2 -23.12 7.12 -5.52
N GLU A 3 -22.99 5.92 -4.95
CA GLU A 3 -23.68 4.73 -5.47
C GLU A 3 -25.20 4.77 -5.22
N GLN A 4 -25.62 5.21 -4.02
CA GLN A 4 -27.03 5.44 -3.73
C GLN A 4 -27.63 6.53 -4.63
N GLU A 5 -26.88 7.59 -4.96
CA GLU A 5 -27.32 8.62 -5.91
C GLU A 5 -27.41 8.11 -7.36
N CYS A 6 -26.49 7.26 -7.80
CA CYS A 6 -26.52 6.68 -9.15
C CYS A 6 -27.71 5.72 -9.32
N GLN A 7 -28.00 4.92 -8.28
CA GLN A 7 -29.17 4.05 -8.23
C GLN A 7 -30.48 4.87 -8.21
N LEU A 8 -30.52 5.99 -7.48
CA LEU A 8 -31.69 6.88 -7.44
C LEU A 8 -31.93 7.61 -8.77
N ASN A 9 -30.86 8.00 -9.47
CA ASN A 9 -30.95 8.68 -10.77
C ASN A 9 -31.41 7.73 -11.88
N SER A 10 -30.98 6.47 -11.82
CA SER A 10 -31.47 5.40 -12.71
C SER A 10 -32.96 5.12 -12.47
N PHE A 11 -33.37 5.09 -11.20
CA PHE A 11 -34.77 4.96 -10.78
C PHE A 11 -35.65 6.11 -11.29
N ARG A 12 -35.15 7.35 -11.27
CA ARG A 12 -35.84 8.54 -11.80
C ARG A 12 -36.01 8.53 -13.33
N ARG A 13 -35.20 7.77 -14.06
CA ARG A 13 -35.23 7.68 -15.54
C ARG A 13 -36.11 6.54 -16.08
N ALA A 14 -36.68 5.69 -15.23
CA ALA A 14 -37.60 4.65 -15.68
C ALA A 14 -38.90 5.29 -16.22
N LEU A 15 -39.12 5.20 -17.53
CA LEU A 15 -40.24 5.87 -18.22
C LEU A 15 -41.53 5.02 -18.20
N ASN A 16 -41.44 3.73 -17.85
CA ASN A 16 -42.59 2.84 -17.74
C ASN A 16 -42.36 1.69 -16.73
N ARG A 17 -43.46 1.03 -16.34
CA ARG A 17 -43.47 -0.06 -15.35
C ARG A 17 -42.57 -1.23 -15.73
N ASN A 18 -42.47 -1.57 -17.02
CA ASN A 18 -41.60 -2.66 -17.48
C ASN A 18 -40.11 -2.32 -17.33
N GLN A 19 -39.72 -1.05 -17.55
CA GLN A 19 -38.36 -0.58 -17.31
C GLN A 19 -38.05 -0.51 -15.82
N LEU A 20 -39.02 -0.09 -15.01
CA LEU A 20 -38.89 -0.10 -13.56
C LEU A 20 -38.74 -1.53 -13.02
N ASP A 21 -39.58 -2.46 -13.44
CA ASP A 21 -39.51 -3.86 -13.03
C ASP A 21 -38.20 -4.50 -13.48
N LYS A 22 -37.75 -4.24 -14.72
CA LYS A 22 -36.42 -4.68 -15.19
C LYS A 22 -35.29 -4.11 -14.33
N TYR A 23 -35.36 -2.83 -13.97
CA TYR A 23 -34.36 -2.18 -13.12
C TYR A 23 -34.36 -2.78 -11.70
N LEU A 24 -35.53 -2.93 -11.08
CA LEU A 24 -35.68 -3.55 -9.77
C LEU A 24 -35.17 -5.00 -9.76
N HIS A 25 -35.39 -5.75 -10.84
CA HIS A 25 -34.84 -7.09 -11.01
C HIS A 25 -33.33 -7.12 -11.32
N SER A 26 -32.74 -6.00 -11.74
CA SER A 26 -31.30 -5.85 -11.99
C SER A 26 -30.52 -5.30 -10.79
N LEU A 27 -31.21 -5.00 -9.69
CA LEU A 27 -30.56 -4.61 -8.45
C LEU A 27 -29.81 -5.82 -7.86
N PRO A 28 -28.61 -5.59 -7.30
CA PRO A 28 -27.92 -6.62 -6.54
C PRO A 28 -28.80 -7.16 -5.42
N ARG A 29 -28.80 -8.47 -5.23
CA ARG A 29 -29.58 -9.14 -4.18
C ARG A 29 -29.00 -8.90 -2.79
N ASP A 30 -27.68 -8.77 -2.72
CA ASP A 30 -26.93 -8.56 -1.50
C ASP A 30 -25.68 -7.70 -1.76
N LEU A 31 -24.89 -7.49 -0.69
CA LEU A 31 -23.66 -6.72 -0.75
C LEU A 31 -22.59 -7.42 -1.60
N ASP A 32 -22.54 -8.75 -1.63
CA ASP A 32 -21.55 -9.48 -2.41
C ASP A 32 -21.78 -9.28 -3.91
N GLU A 33 -23.03 -9.37 -4.39
CA GLU A 33 -23.37 -9.05 -5.79
C GLU A 33 -23.15 -7.57 -6.12
N THR A 34 -23.30 -6.68 -5.12
CA THR A 34 -22.98 -5.26 -5.29
C THR A 34 -21.49 -5.08 -5.54
N TYR A 35 -20.63 -5.65 -4.69
CA TYR A 35 -19.19 -5.56 -4.83
C TYR A 35 -18.67 -6.28 -6.08
N GLU A 36 -19.21 -7.47 -6.40
CA GLU A 36 -18.87 -8.18 -7.64
C GLU A 36 -19.12 -7.29 -8.86
N ARG A 37 -20.28 -6.64 -8.92
CA ARG A 37 -20.64 -5.75 -10.03
C ARG A 37 -19.73 -4.53 -10.09
N MET A 38 -19.47 -3.86 -8.96
CA MET A 38 -18.55 -2.72 -8.94
C MET A 38 -17.18 -3.12 -9.45
N LEU A 39 -16.61 -4.22 -8.95
CA LEU A 39 -15.28 -4.68 -9.36
C LEU A 39 -15.24 -5.13 -10.82
N PHE A 40 -16.32 -5.75 -11.31
CA PHE A 40 -16.44 -6.15 -12.71
C PHE A 40 -16.62 -4.96 -13.68
N ASP A 41 -17.21 -3.86 -13.21
CA ASP A 41 -17.44 -2.64 -13.99
C ASP A 41 -16.17 -1.75 -14.07
N ILE A 42 -15.07 -2.13 -13.39
CA ILE A 42 -13.77 -1.45 -13.52
C ILE A 42 -13.23 -1.66 -14.95
N ASP A 43 -12.84 -0.57 -15.60
CA ASP A 43 -12.23 -0.63 -16.94
C ASP A 43 -10.93 -1.45 -16.89
N GLU A 44 -10.72 -2.31 -17.90
CA GLU A 44 -9.56 -3.20 -18.01
C GLU A 44 -8.23 -2.45 -17.86
N THR A 45 -8.18 -1.19 -18.29
CA THR A 45 -7.02 -0.30 -18.16
C THR A 45 -6.61 -0.05 -16.70
N TYR A 46 -7.56 -0.06 -15.76
CA TYR A 46 -7.35 0.27 -14.35
C TYR A 46 -7.38 -0.94 -13.43
N VAL A 47 -7.58 -2.16 -13.94
CA VAL A 47 -7.76 -3.36 -13.10
C VAL A 47 -6.57 -3.58 -12.16
N GLU A 48 -5.34 -3.55 -12.68
CA GLU A 48 -4.15 -3.75 -11.85
C GLU A 48 -3.94 -2.61 -10.85
N ASP A 49 -4.26 -1.38 -11.26
CA ASP A 49 -4.14 -0.21 -10.40
C ASP A 49 -5.10 -0.29 -9.22
N VAL A 50 -6.37 -0.59 -9.49
CA VAL A 50 -7.39 -0.75 -8.46
C VAL A 50 -7.09 -1.96 -7.58
N ARG A 51 -6.65 -3.09 -8.16
CA ARG A 51 -6.22 -4.27 -7.40
C ARG A 51 -5.12 -3.90 -6.41
N ARG A 52 -4.10 -3.15 -6.87
CA ARG A 52 -2.99 -2.69 -6.02
C ARG A 52 -3.48 -1.74 -4.93
N ILE A 53 -4.31 -0.76 -5.26
CA ILE A 53 -4.86 0.21 -4.30
C ILE A 53 -5.66 -0.50 -3.21
N LEU A 54 -6.58 -1.39 -3.59
CA LEU A 54 -7.40 -2.17 -2.65
C LEU A 54 -6.54 -3.10 -1.79
N THR A 55 -5.49 -3.70 -2.35
CA THR A 55 -4.53 -4.53 -1.61
C THR A 55 -3.78 -3.71 -0.57
N VAL A 56 -3.22 -2.58 -0.98
CA VAL A 56 -2.47 -1.69 -0.09
C VAL A 56 -3.37 -1.18 1.03
N LEU A 57 -4.58 -0.70 0.74
CA LEU A 57 -5.51 -0.18 1.74
C LEU A 57 -6.06 -1.24 2.68
N SER A 58 -6.28 -2.47 2.21
CA SER A 58 -6.80 -3.57 3.03
C SER A 58 -5.80 -4.08 4.06
N PHE A 59 -4.50 -3.92 3.80
CA PHE A 59 -3.43 -4.48 4.63
C PHE A 59 -2.48 -3.42 5.21
N ALA A 60 -2.69 -2.13 4.92
CA ALA A 60 -1.96 -1.05 5.56
C ALA A 60 -2.15 -1.12 7.09
N ILE A 61 -1.04 -1.13 7.85
CA ILE A 61 -1.06 -1.28 9.31
C ILE A 61 -1.63 -0.04 10.01
N ARG A 62 -1.65 1.09 9.30
CA ARG A 62 -2.30 2.33 9.67
C ARG A 62 -2.91 2.98 8.42
N PRO A 63 -3.86 3.91 8.55
CA PRO A 63 -4.34 4.70 7.43
C PRO A 63 -3.18 5.35 6.67
N LEU A 64 -3.21 5.29 5.34
CA LEU A 64 -2.23 5.93 4.47
C LEU A 64 -2.72 7.31 4.08
N THR A 65 -1.81 8.28 4.03
CA THR A 65 -2.10 9.54 3.34
C THR A 65 -2.31 9.30 1.85
N VAL A 66 -3.02 10.20 1.17
CA VAL A 66 -3.23 10.08 -0.28
C VAL A 66 -1.90 10.03 -1.03
N SER A 67 -0.92 10.86 -0.66
CA SER A 67 0.42 10.86 -1.27
C SER A 67 1.20 9.55 -1.02
N GLU A 68 1.07 8.95 0.15
CA GLU A 68 1.67 7.64 0.43
C GLU A 68 1.03 6.53 -0.40
N LEU A 69 -0.30 6.55 -0.55
CA LEU A 69 -1.02 5.58 -1.37
C LEU A 69 -0.62 5.69 -2.85
N ILE A 70 -0.52 6.92 -3.37
CA ILE A 70 -0.08 7.18 -4.76
C ILE A 70 1.30 6.55 -4.98
N ASP A 71 2.26 6.81 -4.09
CA ASP A 71 3.61 6.24 -4.22
C ASP A 71 3.61 4.71 -4.07
N ALA A 72 2.84 4.15 -3.12
CA ALA A 72 2.75 2.71 -2.93
C ALA A 72 2.13 2.00 -4.14
N HIS A 73 1.16 2.65 -4.78
CA HIS A 73 0.52 2.18 -5.99
C HIS A 73 1.43 2.32 -7.22
N ALA A 74 2.17 3.42 -7.34
CA ALA A 74 3.09 3.71 -8.43
C ALA A 74 4.36 2.83 -8.44
N MET A 75 4.61 2.04 -7.38
CA MET A 75 5.71 1.09 -7.36
C MET A 75 5.46 -0.07 -8.33
N GLU A 76 6.29 -0.15 -9.37
CA GLU A 76 6.34 -1.31 -10.26
C GLU A 76 7.27 -2.37 -9.67
N LEU A 77 6.76 -3.60 -9.55
CA LEU A 77 7.47 -4.70 -8.91
C LEU A 77 8.00 -5.66 -9.97
N GLY A 78 9.14 -6.29 -9.71
CA GLY A 78 9.75 -7.21 -10.66
C GLY A 78 11.23 -7.42 -10.36
N GLU A 79 11.99 -7.86 -11.36
CA GLU A 79 13.44 -8.04 -11.22
C GLU A 79 14.17 -6.71 -10.98
N SER A 80 13.69 -5.63 -11.62
CA SER A 80 14.18 -4.27 -11.43
C SER A 80 13.02 -3.35 -11.04
N PRO A 81 12.65 -3.30 -9.75
CA PRO A 81 11.55 -2.46 -9.32
C PRO A 81 11.91 -0.98 -9.44
N TYR A 82 10.92 -0.16 -9.75
CA TYR A 82 11.07 1.28 -9.91
C TYR A 82 9.76 1.99 -9.54
N LEU A 83 9.85 3.30 -9.30
CA LEU A 83 8.70 4.13 -8.97
C LEU A 83 8.25 4.87 -10.23
N ASP A 84 7.08 4.50 -10.76
CA ASP A 84 6.54 5.06 -12.00
C ASP A 84 5.58 6.24 -11.74
N ARG A 85 6.14 7.38 -11.31
CA ARG A 85 5.33 8.57 -11.02
C ARG A 85 4.71 9.20 -12.25
N ASP A 86 5.38 9.07 -13.39
CA ASP A 86 4.95 9.69 -14.64
C ASP A 86 3.82 8.86 -15.28
N GLY A 87 3.92 7.53 -15.25
CA GLY A 87 2.89 6.64 -15.79
C GLY A 87 1.67 6.44 -14.89
N ARG A 88 1.81 6.63 -13.56
CA ARG A 88 0.73 6.47 -12.56
C ARG A 88 0.48 7.74 -11.74
N SER A 89 0.41 8.87 -12.44
CA SER A 89 0.10 10.16 -11.83
C SER A 89 -1.41 10.29 -11.60
N TYR A 90 -1.86 9.89 -10.41
CA TYR A 90 -3.26 10.04 -9.98
C TYR A 90 -3.41 11.19 -8.99
N GLU A 91 -4.44 11.99 -9.16
CA GLU A 91 -4.91 12.93 -8.14
C GLU A 91 -5.87 12.24 -7.16
N GLN A 92 -6.20 12.94 -6.08
CA GLN A 92 -7.12 12.47 -5.05
C GLN A 92 -8.45 11.97 -5.61
N ASP A 93 -9.04 12.74 -6.54
CA ASP A 93 -10.34 12.44 -7.13
C ASP A 93 -10.28 11.28 -8.12
N ASP A 94 -9.14 11.06 -8.76
CA ASP A 94 -8.93 9.96 -9.70
C ASP A 94 -8.98 8.62 -8.97
N LEU A 95 -8.35 8.50 -7.79
CA LEU A 95 -8.38 7.28 -6.97
C LEU A 95 -9.81 6.88 -6.59
N VAL A 96 -10.62 7.86 -6.16
CA VAL A 96 -12.03 7.61 -5.81
C VAL A 96 -12.84 7.22 -7.06
N TYR A 97 -12.52 7.83 -8.20
CA TYR A 97 -13.17 7.57 -9.48
C TYR A 97 -12.88 6.15 -9.98
N ILE A 98 -11.61 5.74 -10.10
CA ILE A 98 -11.23 4.42 -10.64
C ILE A 98 -11.64 3.28 -9.71
N CYS A 99 -11.67 3.50 -8.40
CA CYS A 99 -12.12 2.50 -7.43
C CYS A 99 -13.66 2.49 -7.25
N LEU A 100 -14.42 3.26 -8.03
CA LEU A 100 -15.88 3.28 -8.05
C LEU A 100 -16.55 3.49 -6.67
N GLY A 101 -15.87 4.16 -5.74
CA GLY A 101 -16.38 4.38 -4.37
C GLY A 101 -16.19 3.21 -3.40
N LEU A 102 -15.39 2.19 -3.75
CA LEU A 102 -14.91 1.16 -2.83
C LEU A 102 -13.92 1.70 -1.80
N ILE A 103 -13.34 2.87 -2.09
CA ILE A 103 -12.49 3.63 -1.19
C ILE A 103 -13.12 4.99 -0.89
N GLU A 104 -12.70 5.59 0.21
CA GLU A 104 -13.03 6.97 0.54
C GLU A 104 -11.81 7.70 1.09
N ILE A 105 -11.90 9.02 1.07
CA ILE A 105 -10.83 9.90 1.51
C ILE A 105 -11.35 10.74 2.66
N VAL A 106 -10.61 10.72 3.75
CA VAL A 106 -10.97 11.32 5.03
C VAL A 106 -9.95 12.39 5.36
N GLU A 107 -10.43 13.59 5.55
CA GLU A 107 -9.64 14.73 6.01
C GLU A 107 -9.65 14.78 7.53
N THR A 108 -8.46 14.83 8.12
CA THR A 108 -8.28 15.00 9.56
C THR A 108 -7.26 16.09 9.82
N ASP A 109 -7.57 17.01 10.72
CA ASP A 109 -6.61 18.00 11.18
C ASP A 109 -5.60 17.34 12.11
N ASN A 110 -4.31 17.56 11.86
CA ASN A 110 -3.26 17.18 12.78
C ASN A 110 -3.15 18.19 13.94
N ASP A 111 -2.31 17.88 14.93
CA ASP A 111 -2.10 18.71 16.12
C ASP A 111 -1.59 20.13 15.79
N ASP A 112 -1.00 20.32 14.60
CA ASP A 112 -0.50 21.61 14.09
C ASP A 112 -1.58 22.40 13.31
N GLY A 113 -2.81 21.88 13.22
CA GLY A 113 -3.92 22.50 12.46
C GLY A 113 -3.81 22.33 10.95
N GLN A 114 -2.94 21.44 10.47
CA GLN A 114 -2.82 21.08 9.06
C GLN A 114 -3.76 19.91 8.75
N THR A 115 -4.62 20.10 7.76
CA THR A 115 -5.51 19.06 7.25
C THR A 115 -4.72 18.02 6.46
N ILE A 116 -4.86 16.75 6.84
CA ILE A 116 -4.25 15.59 6.19
C ILE A 116 -5.36 14.75 5.58
N SER A 117 -5.26 14.49 4.27
CA SER A 117 -6.14 13.57 3.56
C SER A 117 -5.59 12.14 3.65
N THR A 118 -6.37 11.23 4.21
CA THR A 118 -6.05 9.80 4.31
C THR A 118 -7.04 8.97 3.50
N ALA A 119 -6.54 7.95 2.80
CA ALA A 119 -7.35 7.02 2.04
C ALA A 119 -7.65 5.77 2.88
N ARG A 120 -8.88 5.26 2.78
CA ARG A 120 -9.31 4.01 3.41
C ARG A 120 -10.34 3.29 2.56
N ILE A 121 -10.54 1.99 2.83
CA ILE A 121 -11.67 1.25 2.29
C ILE A 121 -12.98 1.90 2.81
N ALA A 122 -13.93 2.16 1.91
CA ALA A 122 -15.15 2.90 2.23
C ALA A 122 -16.05 2.19 3.26
N HIS A 123 -16.02 0.85 3.28
CA HIS A 123 -16.79 0.07 4.24
C HIS A 123 -16.07 -1.25 4.58
N PHE A 124 -16.09 -1.66 5.85
CA PHE A 124 -15.37 -2.85 6.31
C PHE A 124 -15.76 -4.12 5.54
N SER A 125 -17.01 -4.23 5.08
CA SER A 125 -17.49 -5.40 4.34
C SER A 125 -16.89 -5.51 2.93
N VAL A 126 -16.39 -4.41 2.35
CA VAL A 126 -15.63 -4.46 1.08
C VAL A 126 -14.36 -5.27 1.31
N GLN A 127 -13.61 -4.95 2.37
CA GLN A 127 -12.41 -5.68 2.75
C GLN A 127 -12.72 -7.15 3.09
N GLU A 128 -13.80 -7.41 3.82
CA GLU A 128 -14.25 -8.78 4.11
C GLU A 128 -14.54 -9.56 2.82
N TYR A 129 -15.23 -8.94 1.86
CA TYR A 129 -15.56 -9.55 0.58
C TYR A 129 -14.32 -9.88 -0.25
N LEU A 130 -13.38 -8.93 -0.38
CA LEU A 130 -12.11 -9.11 -1.11
C LEU A 130 -11.25 -10.25 -0.54
N GLN A 131 -11.32 -10.51 0.77
CA GLN A 131 -10.56 -11.56 1.44
C GLN A 131 -11.30 -12.90 1.53
N SER A 132 -12.58 -12.93 1.16
CA SER A 132 -13.43 -14.12 1.28
C SER A 132 -13.21 -15.14 0.15
N ASP A 133 -13.70 -16.37 0.33
CA ASP A 133 -13.79 -17.35 -0.76
C ASP A 133 -14.94 -17.07 -1.74
N ARG A 134 -15.80 -16.09 -1.44
CA ARG A 134 -17.01 -15.79 -2.22
C ARG A 134 -16.63 -15.14 -3.55
N ILE A 135 -15.73 -14.15 -3.52
CA ILE A 135 -15.19 -13.48 -4.70
C ILE A 135 -14.46 -14.45 -5.66
N ARG A 136 -13.84 -15.51 -5.11
CA ARG A 136 -13.15 -16.55 -5.91
C ARG A 136 -14.08 -17.44 -6.74
N ARG A 137 -15.39 -17.38 -6.50
CA ARG A 137 -16.41 -18.16 -7.23
C ARG A 137 -17.21 -17.28 -8.20
N GLN A 138 -16.79 -16.03 -8.33
CA GLN A 138 -17.50 -14.94 -8.99
C GLN A 138 -16.61 -14.33 -10.08
N LYS A 139 -17.19 -13.43 -10.89
CA LYS A 139 -16.48 -12.81 -12.02
C LYS A 139 -15.35 -11.87 -11.57
N ALA A 140 -15.41 -11.41 -10.33
CA ALA A 140 -14.41 -10.52 -9.74
C ALA A 140 -13.22 -11.26 -9.08
N GLU A 141 -13.00 -12.55 -9.38
CA GLU A 141 -11.95 -13.36 -8.75
C GLU A 141 -10.54 -12.75 -8.84
N GLY A 142 -10.25 -11.96 -9.88
CA GLY A 142 -8.96 -11.26 -10.05
C GLY A 142 -8.68 -10.22 -8.97
N PHE A 143 -9.71 -9.77 -8.24
CA PHE A 143 -9.58 -8.87 -7.10
C PHE A 143 -9.53 -9.62 -5.75
N ALA A 144 -9.54 -10.95 -5.74
CA ALA A 144 -9.41 -11.72 -4.51
C ALA A 144 -8.04 -11.48 -3.88
N ILE A 145 -8.02 -11.08 -2.61
CA ILE A 145 -6.79 -10.77 -1.88
C ILE A 145 -6.49 -11.87 -0.88
N ASP A 146 -5.33 -12.50 -1.04
CA ASP A 146 -4.77 -13.41 -0.04
C ASP A 146 -3.86 -12.66 0.95
N ILE A 147 -3.96 -12.99 2.24
CA ILE A 147 -3.18 -12.36 3.29
C ILE A 147 -1.67 -12.53 3.08
N GLY A 148 -1.21 -13.73 2.70
CA GLY A 148 0.21 -14.00 2.51
C GLY A 148 0.78 -13.23 1.33
N SER A 149 0.02 -13.21 0.22
CA SER A 149 0.39 -12.51 -1.01
C SER A 149 0.36 -10.99 -0.83
N ALA A 150 -0.64 -10.43 -0.16
CA ALA A 150 -0.75 -9.00 0.12
C ALA A 150 0.40 -8.50 1.01
N ASN A 151 0.72 -9.22 2.09
CA ASN A 151 1.86 -8.89 2.94
C ASN A 151 3.19 -8.98 2.15
N THR A 152 3.32 -9.97 1.27
CA THR A 152 4.48 -10.10 0.39
C THR A 152 4.61 -8.92 -0.58
N GLU A 153 3.49 -8.45 -1.14
CA GLU A 153 3.45 -7.30 -2.04
C GLU A 153 3.81 -6.00 -1.30
N LEU A 154 3.24 -5.75 -0.13
CA LEU A 154 3.56 -4.60 0.71
C LEU A 154 5.01 -4.58 1.18
N ALA A 155 5.58 -5.73 1.56
CA ALA A 155 6.98 -5.84 1.90
C ALA A 155 7.89 -5.44 0.73
N GLN A 156 7.57 -5.92 -0.47
CA GLN A 156 8.33 -5.58 -1.68
C GLN A 156 8.20 -4.08 -2.03
N ILE A 157 7.00 -3.52 -1.98
CA ILE A 157 6.77 -2.07 -2.20
C ILE A 157 7.66 -1.27 -1.26
N CYS A 158 7.62 -1.55 0.05
CA CYS A 158 8.40 -0.81 1.03
C CYS A 158 9.92 -0.94 0.77
N LEU A 159 10.42 -2.16 0.57
CA LEU A 159 11.85 -2.40 0.36
C LEU A 159 12.36 -1.80 -0.96
N ALA A 160 11.60 -1.96 -2.05
CA ALA A 160 11.94 -1.38 -3.33
C ALA A 160 11.91 0.16 -3.30
N TYR A 161 10.96 0.74 -2.57
CA TYR A 161 10.88 2.18 -2.37
C TYR A 161 12.11 2.72 -1.62
N LEU A 162 12.57 2.03 -0.57
CA LEU A 162 13.81 2.38 0.17
C LEU A 162 15.08 2.24 -0.69
N LEU A 163 15.05 1.40 -1.73
CA LEU A 163 16.13 1.24 -2.70
C LEU A 163 16.15 2.33 -3.78
N HIS A 164 15.16 3.23 -3.82
CA HIS A 164 15.09 4.24 -4.87
C HIS A 164 16.37 5.11 -4.90
N PRO A 165 17.06 5.25 -6.05
CA PRO A 165 18.37 5.93 -6.12
C PRO A 165 18.33 7.37 -5.62
N THR A 166 17.29 8.13 -5.99
CA THR A 166 17.13 9.52 -5.53
C THR A 166 16.81 9.59 -4.04
N LEU A 167 16.12 8.60 -3.47
CA LEU A 167 15.84 8.56 -2.03
C LEU A 167 17.10 8.22 -1.24
N SER A 168 17.85 7.22 -1.71
CA SER A 168 19.07 6.73 -1.07
C SER A 168 20.29 7.65 -1.27
N GLY A 169 20.33 8.45 -2.33
CA GLY A 169 21.44 9.37 -2.62
C GLY A 169 21.20 10.80 -2.16
N GLY A 170 22.24 11.47 -1.66
CA GLY A 170 22.16 12.88 -1.24
C GLY A 170 21.65 13.09 0.20
N ILE A 171 21.36 14.34 0.56
CA ILE A 171 20.94 14.71 1.92
C ILE A 171 19.48 14.27 2.14
N LEU A 172 19.20 13.65 3.28
CA LEU A 172 17.84 13.40 3.74
C LEU A 172 17.38 14.63 4.53
N ASP A 173 16.37 15.33 4.02
CA ASP A 173 15.79 16.52 4.67
C ASP A 173 14.25 16.52 4.52
N LYS A 174 13.61 17.58 5.04
CA LYS A 174 12.14 17.72 4.96
C LYS A 174 11.64 17.88 3.53
N VAL A 175 12.43 18.44 2.61
CA VAL A 175 12.04 18.61 1.21
C VAL A 175 11.98 17.25 0.54
N LYS A 176 13.02 16.44 0.74
CA LYS A 176 13.09 15.09 0.22
C LYS A 176 12.01 14.17 0.78
N LEU A 177 11.61 14.32 2.04
CA LEU A 177 10.47 13.56 2.59
C LEU A 177 9.12 14.00 2.01
N ARG A 178 8.98 15.25 1.57
CA ARG A 178 7.80 15.68 0.80
C ARG A 178 7.79 15.07 -0.59
N ASP A 179 8.97 14.95 -1.19
CA ASP A 179 9.15 14.28 -2.48
C ASP A 179 9.09 12.75 -2.38
N PHE A 180 9.21 12.17 -1.19
CA PHE A 180 9.14 10.72 -0.94
C PHE A 180 8.22 10.39 0.24
N PRO A 181 6.90 10.64 0.11
CA PRO A 181 5.93 10.53 1.20
C PRO A 181 5.89 9.13 1.84
N LEU A 182 6.10 8.06 1.07
CA LEU A 182 6.07 6.69 1.58
C LEU A 182 7.34 6.30 2.37
N ALA A 183 8.41 7.11 2.33
CA ALA A 183 9.73 6.70 2.84
C ALA A 183 9.71 6.29 4.32
N GLN A 184 9.06 7.10 5.17
CA GLN A 184 8.99 6.82 6.61
C GLN A 184 8.11 5.61 6.90
N PHE A 185 6.94 5.50 6.26
CA PHE A 185 6.08 4.33 6.37
C PHE A 185 6.82 3.06 5.98
N ALA A 186 7.50 3.06 4.82
CA ALA A 186 8.28 1.95 4.32
C ALA A 186 9.38 1.55 5.30
N ALA A 187 10.15 2.51 5.81
CA ALA A 187 11.26 2.28 6.73
C ALA A 187 10.83 1.60 8.05
N ILE A 188 9.65 1.94 8.55
CA ILE A 188 9.12 1.44 9.82
C ILE A 188 8.41 0.10 9.65
N HIS A 189 7.64 -0.10 8.58
CA HIS A 189 6.65 -1.18 8.51
C HIS A 189 7.02 -2.35 7.58
N TRP A 190 8.05 -2.23 6.73
CA TRP A 190 8.43 -3.31 5.80
C TRP A 190 8.60 -4.67 6.50
N TYR A 191 9.15 -4.67 7.72
CA TYR A 191 9.46 -5.89 8.45
C TYR A 191 8.20 -6.63 8.93
N HIS A 192 7.18 -5.89 9.35
CA HIS A 192 5.88 -6.47 9.73
C HIS A 192 5.30 -7.26 8.56
N TYR A 193 5.30 -6.66 7.37
CA TYR A 193 4.84 -7.30 6.14
C TYR A 193 5.71 -8.50 5.75
N TYR A 194 7.02 -8.37 5.87
CA TYR A 194 7.96 -9.45 5.59
C TYR A 194 7.76 -10.68 6.51
N GLN A 195 7.45 -10.48 7.79
CA GLN A 195 7.18 -11.57 8.73
C GLN A 195 5.91 -12.36 8.37
N LEU A 196 4.88 -11.66 7.89
CA LEU A 196 3.59 -12.24 7.50
C LEU A 196 3.56 -12.75 6.04
N SER A 197 4.64 -12.52 5.29
CA SER A 197 4.79 -12.96 3.91
C SER A 197 4.90 -14.49 3.81
N GLN A 198 4.33 -15.06 2.75
CA GLN A 198 4.39 -16.50 2.44
C GLN A 198 5.25 -16.75 1.19
N GLU A 199 4.68 -17.29 0.12
CA GLU A 199 5.39 -17.85 -1.04
C GLU A 199 6.38 -16.88 -1.73
N GLY A 200 6.21 -15.56 -1.63
CA GLY A 200 7.13 -14.59 -2.21
C GLY A 200 8.14 -13.95 -1.25
N LYS A 201 8.35 -14.53 -0.07
CA LYS A 201 9.36 -14.07 0.90
C LYS A 201 10.75 -13.94 0.29
N LEU A 202 11.13 -14.85 -0.62
CA LEU A 202 12.40 -14.80 -1.36
C LEU A 202 12.56 -13.53 -2.20
N LYS A 203 11.48 -12.98 -2.77
CA LYS A 203 11.54 -11.74 -3.56
C LYS A 203 11.83 -10.54 -2.65
N ALA A 204 11.18 -10.49 -1.50
CA ALA A 204 11.46 -9.49 -0.48
C ALA A 204 12.90 -9.64 0.08
N GLU A 205 13.38 -10.86 0.31
CA GLU A 205 14.76 -11.14 0.74
C GLU A 205 15.80 -10.59 -0.24
N LYS A 206 15.60 -10.79 -1.55
CA LYS A 206 16.50 -10.21 -2.57
C LYS A 206 16.60 -8.68 -2.46
N LEU A 207 15.48 -8.00 -2.23
CA LEU A 207 15.47 -6.54 -2.06
C LEU A 207 16.14 -6.13 -0.75
N LEU A 208 15.88 -6.85 0.34
CA LEU A 208 16.52 -6.63 1.63
C LEU A 208 18.05 -6.76 1.52
N LEU A 209 18.54 -7.79 0.82
CA LEU A 209 19.97 -7.98 0.59
C LEU A 209 20.59 -6.84 -0.21
N ARG A 210 19.87 -6.31 -1.20
CA ARG A 210 20.33 -5.12 -1.94
C ARG A 210 20.46 -3.90 -1.04
N ILE A 211 19.61 -3.74 -0.02
CA ILE A 211 19.73 -2.64 0.95
C ILE A 211 21.01 -2.79 1.75
N PHE A 212 21.29 -4.00 2.25
CA PHE A 212 22.49 -4.27 3.04
C PHE A 212 23.78 -4.22 2.21
N GLN A 213 23.78 -4.73 0.99
CA GLN A 213 24.94 -4.66 0.09
C GLN A 213 25.26 -3.23 -0.36
N ASN A 214 24.26 -2.35 -0.39
CA ASN A 214 24.43 -0.92 -0.68
C ASN A 214 24.66 -0.13 0.61
N GLU A 215 25.70 -0.50 1.36
CA GLU A 215 25.98 -0.05 2.73
C GLU A 215 26.06 1.48 2.89
N THR A 216 26.36 2.22 1.83
CA THR A 216 26.65 3.66 1.92
C THR A 216 25.45 4.57 1.72
N ASN A 217 24.39 4.12 1.02
CA ASN A 217 23.29 5.01 0.61
C ASN A 217 21.93 4.52 1.11
N SER A 218 21.49 3.33 0.69
CA SER A 218 20.15 2.81 1.03
C SER A 218 20.05 2.44 2.51
N PHE A 219 21.05 1.73 3.04
CA PHE A 219 21.09 1.35 4.46
C PHE A 219 21.15 2.57 5.39
N VAL A 220 22.02 3.55 5.09
CA VAL A 220 22.14 4.80 5.86
C VAL A 220 20.84 5.59 5.82
N THR A 221 20.21 5.71 4.65
CA THR A 221 18.93 6.40 4.50
C THR A 221 17.83 5.72 5.33
N TRP A 222 17.75 4.39 5.25
CA TRP A 222 16.83 3.61 6.07
C TRP A 222 17.06 3.83 7.58
N ALA A 223 18.31 3.75 8.05
CA ALA A 223 18.67 3.95 9.46
C ALA A 223 18.41 5.40 9.96
N ARG A 224 18.39 6.39 9.06
CA ARG A 224 17.98 7.77 9.37
C ARG A 224 16.47 7.95 9.43
N LEU A 225 15.74 7.29 8.52
CA LEU A 225 14.26 7.28 8.48
C LEU A 225 13.67 6.56 9.68
N HIS A 226 14.29 5.47 10.12
CA HIS A 226 13.90 4.69 11.28
C HIS A 226 15.15 4.33 12.08
N ALA A 227 15.34 4.98 13.23
CA ALA A 227 16.47 4.72 14.12
C ALA A 227 16.27 3.38 14.85
N ILE A 228 16.53 2.27 14.15
CA ILE A 228 16.25 0.90 14.59
C ILE A 228 16.92 0.56 15.92
N ASP A 229 18.06 1.18 16.20
CA ASP A 229 18.87 1.00 17.41
C ASP A 229 18.49 1.95 18.55
N LEU A 230 17.56 2.89 18.32
CA LEU A 230 17.01 3.79 19.33
C LEU A 230 15.48 3.65 19.38
N PRO A 231 14.94 2.56 19.94
CA PRO A 231 13.49 2.27 19.94
C PRO A 231 12.63 3.32 20.64
N TRP A 232 13.24 4.22 21.44
CA TRP A 232 12.56 5.37 22.06
C TRP A 232 12.44 6.60 21.14
N LYS A 233 13.09 6.62 19.98
CA LYS A 233 13.08 7.75 19.04
C LYS A 233 12.12 7.45 17.88
N ARG A 234 10.93 8.04 17.91
CA ARG A 234 9.91 7.85 16.87
C ARG A 234 10.11 8.74 15.64
N ASP A 235 10.93 9.78 15.78
CA ASP A 235 11.13 10.82 14.75
C ASP A 235 12.36 10.57 13.86
N VAL A 236 12.26 11.03 12.61
CA VAL A 236 13.33 10.95 11.60
C VAL A 236 14.58 11.69 12.10
N SER A 237 15.74 11.04 11.96
CA SER A 237 17.02 11.59 12.40
C SER A 237 17.86 12.07 11.22
N PHE A 238 17.53 13.25 10.69
CA PHE A 238 18.19 13.83 9.50
C PHE A 238 19.72 13.98 9.64
N GLU A 239 20.19 14.36 10.82
CA GLU A 239 21.59 14.73 11.06
C GLU A 239 22.47 13.56 11.53
N ARG A 240 21.91 12.36 11.63
CA ARG A 240 22.64 11.21 12.17
C ARG A 240 23.85 10.88 11.30
N ARG A 241 25.02 10.84 11.92
CA ARG A 241 26.28 10.59 11.21
C ARG A 241 26.42 9.09 10.90
N VAL A 242 27.16 8.76 9.85
CA VAL A 242 27.31 7.36 9.39
C VAL A 242 28.03 6.52 10.46
N ASP A 243 28.99 7.10 11.17
CA ASP A 243 29.72 6.50 12.28
C ASP A 243 28.87 6.27 13.55
N GLU A 244 27.74 6.96 13.67
CA GLU A 244 26.76 6.76 14.74
C GLU A 244 25.72 5.68 14.39
N ILE A 245 25.68 5.22 13.14
CA ILE A 245 24.76 4.17 12.68
C ILE A 245 25.42 2.82 12.93
N SER A 246 24.77 1.98 13.74
CA SER A 246 25.19 0.59 13.94
C SER A 246 25.36 -0.09 12.59
N SER A 247 26.48 -0.80 12.41
CA SER A 247 26.71 -1.55 11.17
C SER A 247 25.58 -2.55 10.92
N PRO A 248 25.32 -2.94 9.66
CA PRO A 248 24.31 -3.95 9.33
C PRO A 248 24.35 -5.18 10.24
N ILE A 249 25.55 -5.70 10.47
CA ILE A 249 25.84 -6.88 11.31
C ILE A 249 25.41 -6.67 12.78
N HIS A 250 25.54 -5.45 13.32
CA HIS A 250 25.12 -5.15 14.69
C HIS A 250 23.60 -4.92 14.81
N ILE A 251 22.97 -4.30 13.80
CA ILE A 251 21.50 -4.16 13.76
C ILE A 251 20.84 -5.54 13.69
N GLU A 252 21.37 -6.45 12.87
CA GLU A 252 20.93 -7.85 12.80
C GLU A 252 20.97 -8.54 14.17
N SER A 253 22.01 -8.29 14.98
CA SER A 253 22.14 -8.88 16.31
C SER A 253 21.14 -8.34 17.34
N SER A 254 20.79 -7.04 17.26
CA SER A 254 19.77 -6.42 18.13
C SER A 254 18.34 -6.85 17.76
N GLN A 255 18.11 -7.01 16.45
CA GLN A 255 16.90 -7.57 15.89
C GLN A 255 16.90 -9.12 15.96
N ALA A 256 17.97 -9.81 16.40
CA ALA A 256 18.02 -11.28 16.45
C ALA A 256 16.95 -11.92 17.34
N SER A 257 16.40 -11.16 18.30
CA SER A 257 15.22 -11.55 19.09
C SER A 257 13.91 -11.50 18.27
N LEU A 258 13.85 -10.68 17.22
CA LEU A 258 12.76 -10.55 16.24
C LEU A 258 13.01 -11.43 14.98
N LEU A 259 14.27 -11.52 14.52
CA LEU A 259 14.78 -12.29 13.38
C LEU A 259 15.03 -13.78 13.73
N SER A 260 14.39 -14.32 14.76
CA SER A 260 14.62 -15.70 15.22
C SER A 260 14.19 -16.78 14.21
N SER A 261 13.61 -16.40 13.08
CA SER A 261 13.48 -17.27 11.91
C SER A 261 14.80 -17.24 11.14
N ARG A 262 15.67 -18.19 11.52
CA ARG A 262 16.95 -18.73 10.97
C ARG A 262 17.46 -18.36 9.55
N ASN A 263 16.75 -17.62 8.71
CA ASN A 263 17.14 -17.36 7.32
C ASN A 263 17.87 -16.03 7.09
N VAL A 264 17.67 -14.99 7.91
CA VAL A 264 18.31 -13.68 7.64
C VAL A 264 19.79 -13.68 8.06
N VAL A 265 20.13 -14.36 9.17
CA VAL A 265 21.51 -14.47 9.69
C VAL A 265 22.46 -15.15 8.71
N HIS A 266 21.95 -15.96 7.78
CA HIS A 266 22.77 -16.71 6.83
C HIS A 266 23.03 -15.98 5.50
N LEU A 267 22.37 -14.84 5.28
CA LEU A 267 22.41 -14.13 3.99
C LEU A 267 23.45 -12.98 3.96
N CYS A 268 24.03 -12.62 5.12
CA CYS A 268 25.03 -11.55 5.25
C CYS A 268 26.43 -12.05 5.67
N LEU A 269 26.64 -13.37 5.72
CA LEU A 269 27.95 -14.05 5.87
C LEU A 269 28.25 -14.87 4.61
#